data_AF-A0A1E4ZIM6-F1
#
_entry.id   AF-A0A1E4ZIM6-F1
#
_cell.length_a   1.000
_cell.length_b   1.000
_cell.length_c   1.000
_cell.angle_alpha   90.00
_cell.angle_beta   90.00
_cell.angle_gamma   90.00
#
_symmetry.space_group_name_H-M   'P 1'
#
loop_
_entity.id
_entity.type
_entity.pdbx_description
1 polymer ?
#
loop_
_entity_poly.entity_id
_entity_poly.type
_entity_poly.pdbx_seq_one_letter_code
_entity_poly.pdbx_strand_id
1 'polypeptide(L)'
;MATLTQISNILNLMAQQPNSGLLYYHHGYRYDINREVSNNFDQDNRIGRMYPALQMDVPNFFNDLAEEEFFQVQQDIEMVLYFDKLQDYDNNGNLDNRNTIEQMDYLKTIARNFMANLTGVFALYEAGFIKTPPRYVPRANLHNPKLITLECTFTLTTELECVPEVDKMDLSLFPQAVSKVDIENWKA
;
A
#
# COMPACT_ATOMS: atom_id res chain seq x y z
N MET A 1 9.82 -14.57 -4.11
CA MET A 1 9.94 -13.09 -3.87
C MET A 1 8.60 -12.38 -4.09
N ALA A 2 8.14 -11.55 -3.15
CA ALA A 2 7.08 -10.58 -3.41
C ALA A 2 7.68 -9.33 -4.08
N THR A 3 7.48 -9.23 -5.40
CA THR A 3 7.88 -8.09 -6.21
C THR A 3 7.22 -6.80 -5.71
N LEU A 4 7.85 -5.66 -5.99
CA LEU A 4 7.23 -4.34 -5.77
C LEU A 4 5.82 -4.27 -6.37
N THR A 5 5.61 -4.91 -7.53
CA THR A 5 4.30 -5.01 -8.17
C THR A 5 3.30 -5.80 -7.32
N GLN A 6 3.70 -6.92 -6.72
CA GLN A 6 2.84 -7.69 -5.80
C GLN A 6 2.51 -6.89 -4.54
N ILE A 7 3.50 -6.20 -3.95
CA ILE A 7 3.28 -5.32 -2.79
C ILE A 7 2.30 -4.19 -3.15
N SER A 8 2.51 -3.53 -4.29
CA SER A 8 1.63 -2.48 -4.81
C SER A 8 0.21 -2.99 -5.06
N ASN A 9 0.06 -4.20 -5.61
CA ASN A 9 -1.23 -4.83 -5.83
C ASN A 9 -1.95 -5.16 -4.51
N ILE A 10 -1.23 -5.63 -3.50
CA ILE A 10 -1.79 -5.86 -2.15
C ILE A 10 -2.33 -4.55 -1.58
N LEU A 11 -1.54 -3.48 -1.62
CA LEU A 11 -1.94 -2.17 -1.13
C LEU A 11 -3.17 -1.64 -1.88
N ASN A 12 -3.20 -1.81 -3.20
CA ASN A 12 -4.35 -1.45 -4.04
C ASN A 12 -5.61 -2.24 -3.63
N LEU A 13 -5.52 -3.57 -3.53
CA LEU A 13 -6.63 -4.43 -3.13
C LEU A 13 -7.17 -4.10 -1.73
N MET A 14 -6.27 -3.76 -0.80
CA MET A 14 -6.64 -3.33 0.54
C MET A 14 -7.30 -1.95 0.55
N ALA A 15 -6.78 -1.00 -0.22
CA ALA A 15 -7.37 0.33 -0.34
C ALA A 15 -8.77 0.27 -0.96
N GLN A 16 -9.01 -0.67 -1.87
CA GLN A 16 -10.31 -0.86 -2.53
C GLN A 16 -11.35 -1.60 -1.68
N GLN A 17 -10.99 -2.15 -0.52
CA GLN A 17 -11.97 -2.80 0.35
C GLN A 17 -13.07 -1.80 0.78
N PRO A 18 -14.36 -2.18 0.76
CA PRO A 18 -15.47 -1.28 1.11
C PRO A 18 -15.32 -0.59 2.48
N ASN A 19 -14.65 -1.25 3.43
CA ASN A 19 -14.47 -0.78 4.80
C ASN A 19 -13.13 -0.05 5.03
N SER A 20 -12.29 0.12 4.00
CA SER A 20 -10.98 0.76 4.15
C SER A 20 -11.09 2.27 4.40
N GLY A 21 -12.14 2.90 3.88
CA GLY A 21 -12.30 4.36 3.85
C GLY A 21 -11.38 5.10 2.87
N LEU A 22 -10.56 4.37 2.10
CA LEU A 22 -9.53 4.92 1.21
C LEU A 22 -10.01 4.95 -0.25
N LEU A 23 -10.45 3.82 -0.80
CA LEU A 23 -11.05 3.66 -2.14
C LEU A 23 -10.17 4.00 -3.34
N TYR A 24 -9.18 4.89 -3.21
CA TYR A 24 -8.25 5.27 -4.27
C TYR A 24 -6.80 5.12 -3.82
N TYR A 25 -6.06 4.31 -4.57
CA TYR A 25 -4.63 4.05 -4.40
C TYR A 25 -3.82 4.59 -5.58
N HIS A 26 -2.65 5.16 -5.29
CA HIS A 26 -1.69 5.60 -6.28
C HIS A 26 -0.28 5.10 -5.95
N HIS A 27 0.48 4.69 -6.95
CA HIS A 27 1.89 4.41 -6.84
C HIS A 27 2.69 5.42 -7.66
N GLY A 28 3.66 6.08 -7.03
CA GLY A 28 4.53 7.03 -7.71
C GLY A 28 4.97 8.15 -6.79
N TYR A 29 5.70 9.10 -7.34
CA TYR A 29 6.27 10.18 -6.55
C TYR A 29 5.21 11.13 -5.99
N ARG A 30 5.47 11.64 -4.79
CA ARG A 30 4.56 12.59 -4.12
C ARG A 30 4.27 13.84 -4.97
N TYR A 31 5.26 14.33 -5.70
CA TYR A 31 5.12 15.53 -6.51
C TYR A 31 4.19 15.34 -7.72
N ASP A 32 3.94 14.11 -8.15
CA ASP A 32 3.08 13.78 -9.30
C ASP A 32 1.59 13.65 -8.95
N ILE A 33 1.20 13.91 -7.69
CA ILE A 33 -0.19 13.79 -7.23
C ILE A 33 -1.20 14.61 -8.05
N ASN A 34 -0.75 15.69 -8.70
CA ASN A 34 -1.59 16.53 -9.56
C ASN A 34 -1.50 16.20 -11.06
N ARG A 35 -0.58 15.31 -11.47
CA ARG A 35 -0.18 15.13 -12.88
C ARG A 35 -0.70 13.82 -13.50
N GLU A 36 -0.80 12.75 -12.71
CA GLU A 36 -1.33 11.45 -13.14
C GLU A 36 -2.57 11.06 -12.32
N VAL A 37 -3.60 11.93 -12.32
CA VAL A 37 -4.92 11.61 -11.75
C VAL A 37 -5.72 10.75 -12.74
N SER A 38 -5.10 9.69 -13.28
CA SER A 38 -5.83 8.59 -13.88
C SER A 38 -6.61 7.94 -12.73
N ASN A 39 -7.85 8.38 -12.61
CA ASN A 39 -8.87 7.93 -11.67
C ASN A 39 -9.06 6.41 -11.83
N ASN A 40 -8.25 5.61 -11.14
CA ASN A 40 -8.30 4.17 -11.25
C ASN A 40 -9.34 3.61 -10.27
N PHE A 41 -10.59 3.72 -10.70
CA PHE A 41 -11.61 2.67 -10.73
C PHE A 41 -12.99 3.27 -10.47
N ASP A 42 -13.77 3.38 -11.54
CA ASP A 42 -15.20 3.61 -11.47
C ASP A 42 -15.88 2.76 -12.54
N GLN A 43 -16.70 1.79 -12.14
CA GLN A 43 -17.48 0.98 -13.07
C GLN A 43 -18.59 1.80 -13.75
N ASP A 44 -18.96 2.96 -13.18
CA ASP A 44 -20.08 3.82 -13.57
C ASP A 44 -19.69 5.28 -13.92
N ASN A 45 -18.42 5.64 -13.75
CA ASN A 45 -17.78 6.93 -14.09
C ASN A 45 -18.42 8.21 -13.48
N ARG A 46 -18.82 8.19 -12.20
CA ARG A 46 -19.49 9.27 -11.44
C ARG A 46 -18.77 9.74 -10.16
N ILE A 47 -17.84 9.00 -9.56
CA ILE A 47 -17.34 9.25 -8.17
C ILE A 47 -15.81 9.05 -8.06
N GLY A 48 -15.03 9.76 -8.87
CA GLY A 48 -13.57 9.76 -8.73
C GLY A 48 -13.10 10.57 -7.51
N ARG A 49 -12.08 10.10 -6.79
CA ARG A 49 -11.39 10.93 -5.78
C ARG A 49 -10.45 11.92 -6.45
N MET A 50 -10.54 13.21 -6.07
CA MET A 50 -9.68 14.26 -6.63
C MET A 50 -8.19 14.05 -6.28
N TYR A 51 -7.94 13.40 -5.14
CA TYR A 51 -6.61 13.05 -4.65
C TYR A 51 -6.59 11.57 -4.24
N PRO A 52 -5.48 10.84 -4.45
CA PRO A 52 -5.31 9.50 -3.91
C PRO A 52 -5.51 9.55 -2.40
N ALA A 53 -6.19 8.54 -1.86
CA ALA A 53 -6.40 8.44 -0.42
C ALA A 53 -5.24 7.73 0.27
N LEU A 54 -4.65 6.78 -0.45
CA LEU A 54 -3.41 6.11 -0.12
C LEU A 54 -2.46 6.27 -1.29
N GLN A 55 -1.24 6.69 -1.02
CA GLN A 55 -0.17 6.72 -1.99
C GLN A 55 1.02 5.94 -1.46
N MET A 56 1.53 5.00 -2.25
CA MET A 56 2.85 4.43 -2.03
C MET A 56 3.86 5.30 -2.77
N ASP A 57 4.79 5.90 -2.03
CA ASP A 57 5.93 6.56 -2.66
C ASP A 57 6.80 5.50 -3.34
N VAL A 58 7.58 5.91 -4.34
CA VAL A 58 8.55 5.00 -4.96
C VAL A 58 9.52 4.58 -3.86
N PRO A 59 9.55 3.29 -3.45
CA PRO A 59 10.46 2.87 -2.39
C PRO A 59 11.86 3.20 -2.85
N ASN A 60 12.69 3.67 -1.93
CA ASN A 60 13.97 4.21 -2.28
C ASN A 60 14.97 3.08 -2.57
N PHE A 61 14.80 2.38 -3.70
CA PHE A 61 15.75 1.40 -4.23
C PHE A 61 17.09 2.03 -4.62
N PHE A 62 17.22 3.37 -4.58
CA PHE A 62 18.45 4.10 -4.89
C PHE A 62 19.29 4.46 -3.67
N ASN A 63 18.82 4.18 -2.46
CA ASN A 63 19.69 4.10 -1.32
C ASN A 63 20.03 2.61 -1.15
N ASP A 64 21.16 2.18 -1.72
CA ASP A 64 21.77 0.89 -1.37
C ASP A 64 21.86 0.82 0.16
N LEU A 65 20.97 0.06 0.80
CA LEU A 65 21.14 -0.33 2.19
C LEU A 65 22.18 -1.45 2.20
N ALA A 66 23.45 -1.04 2.03
CA ALA A 66 24.64 -1.87 1.86
C ALA A 66 24.62 -2.76 0.61
N GLU A 67 25.81 -3.04 0.09
CA GLU A 67 26.09 -3.85 -1.10
C GLU A 67 25.30 -5.17 -1.13
N GLU A 68 24.94 -5.65 -2.33
CA GLU A 68 24.35 -6.99 -2.53
C GLU A 68 25.24 -8.07 -1.87
N GLU A 69 24.89 -8.47 -0.65
CA GLU A 69 25.49 -9.64 -0.03
C GLU A 69 24.93 -10.87 -0.74
N PHE A 70 25.77 -11.56 -1.51
CA PHE A 70 25.48 -12.76 -2.31
C PHE A 70 24.87 -13.96 -1.53
N PHE A 71 24.59 -13.81 -0.23
CA PHE A 71 24.01 -14.82 0.66
C PHE A 71 22.81 -14.32 1.48
N GLN A 72 22.31 -13.10 1.25
CA GLN A 72 21.14 -12.63 1.99
C GLN A 72 19.87 -13.34 1.49
N VAL A 73 19.23 -14.07 2.41
CA VAL A 73 17.92 -14.72 2.24
C VAL A 73 16.78 -13.70 2.41
N GLN A 74 17.09 -12.47 2.83
CA GLN A 74 16.10 -11.44 3.15
C GLN A 74 16.57 -10.05 2.71
N GLN A 75 15.65 -9.26 2.18
CA GLN A 75 15.88 -7.87 1.79
C GLN A 75 14.97 -6.94 2.60
N ASP A 76 15.55 -5.90 3.18
CA ASP A 76 14.82 -4.82 3.84
C ASP A 76 14.52 -3.69 2.86
N ILE A 77 13.26 -3.27 2.83
CA ILE A 77 12.77 -2.18 1.98
C ILE A 77 12.17 -1.10 2.89
N GLU A 78 12.63 0.14 2.77
CA GLU A 78 11.98 1.28 3.40
C GLU A 78 10.72 1.64 2.60
N MET A 79 9.57 1.47 3.24
CA MET A 79 8.27 1.77 2.68
C MET A 79 7.77 3.10 3.21
N VAL A 80 7.32 3.96 2.30
CA VAL A 80 6.70 5.24 2.62
C VAL A 80 5.30 5.26 2.04
N LEU A 81 4.30 5.36 2.92
CA LEU A 81 2.89 5.52 2.54
C LEU A 81 2.39 6.89 2.95
N TYR A 82 1.62 7.53 2.08
CA TYR A 82 0.93 8.78 2.36
C TYR A 82 -0.57 8.52 2.42
N PHE A 83 -1.17 8.90 3.54
CA PHE A 83 -2.61 8.94 3.71
C PHE A 83 -3.07 10.38 3.55
N ASP A 84 -4.04 10.59 2.67
CA ASP A 84 -4.46 11.92 2.23
C ASP A 84 -5.96 12.12 2.41
N LYS A 85 -6.31 13.34 2.83
CA LYS A 85 -7.70 13.78 2.99
C LYS A 85 -7.83 15.26 2.69
N LEU A 86 -8.92 15.65 2.03
CA LEU A 86 -9.27 17.06 1.83
C LEU A 86 -9.67 17.72 3.15
N GLN A 87 -9.19 18.94 3.36
CA GLN A 87 -9.58 19.83 4.42
C GLN A 87 -10.92 20.50 4.08
N ASP A 88 -11.76 20.71 5.10
CA ASP A 88 -13.07 21.38 5.06
C ASP A 88 -14.18 20.68 4.26
N TYR A 89 -13.86 19.84 3.27
CA TYR A 89 -14.84 19.16 2.42
C TYR A 89 -14.48 17.69 2.23
N ASP A 90 -15.50 16.85 2.09
CA ASP A 90 -15.33 15.50 1.58
C ASP A 90 -15.19 15.49 0.05
N ASN A 91 -14.90 14.32 -0.50
CA ASN A 91 -14.74 14.16 -1.95
C ASN A 91 -16.06 14.30 -2.75
N ASN A 92 -17.20 14.40 -2.06
CA ASN A 92 -18.51 14.63 -2.66
C ASN A 92 -18.92 16.11 -2.57
N GLY A 93 -18.04 16.98 -2.05
CA GLY A 93 -18.31 18.40 -1.86
C GLY A 93 -19.14 18.72 -0.62
N ASN A 94 -19.39 17.75 0.27
CA ASN A 94 -20.06 18.03 1.55
C ASN A 94 -19.06 18.65 2.52
N LEU A 95 -19.54 19.58 3.34
CA LEU A 95 -18.73 20.20 4.39
C LEU A 95 -18.37 19.17 5.48
N ASP A 96 -17.07 19.12 5.80
CA ASP A 96 -16.54 18.40 6.95
C ASP A 96 -16.43 19.38 8.13
N ASN A 97 -17.41 19.33 9.03
CA ASN A 97 -17.51 20.25 10.17
C ASN A 97 -16.46 20.02 11.27
N ARG A 98 -15.61 19.01 11.12
CA ARG A 98 -14.50 18.73 12.05
C ARG A 98 -13.41 19.77 11.90
N ASN A 99 -12.76 20.14 12.99
CA ASN A 99 -11.55 20.96 12.91
C ASN A 99 -10.35 20.15 12.38
N THR A 100 -9.27 20.83 11.98
CA THR A 100 -8.09 20.17 11.38
C THR A 100 -7.45 19.11 12.29
N ILE A 101 -7.48 19.30 13.62
CA ILE A 101 -6.92 18.34 14.58
C ILE A 101 -7.78 17.07 14.60
N GLU A 102 -9.09 17.21 14.67
CA GLU A 102 -10.04 16.09 14.61
C GLU A 102 -9.94 15.34 13.28
N GLN A 103 -9.76 16.06 12.16
CA GLN A 103 -9.54 15.44 10.85
C GLN A 103 -8.22 14.67 10.80
N MET A 104 -7.15 15.17 11.44
CA MET A 104 -5.86 14.49 11.55
C MET A 104 -5.95 13.22 12.41
N ASP A 105 -6.62 13.29 13.56
CA ASP A 105 -6.83 12.13 14.43
C ASP A 105 -7.69 11.05 13.75
N TYR A 106 -8.70 11.47 12.99
CA TYR A 106 -9.49 10.58 12.16
C TYR A 106 -8.64 9.88 11.08
N LEU A 107 -7.82 10.64 10.35
CA LEU A 107 -6.92 10.10 9.34
C LEU A 107 -5.89 9.12 9.95
N LYS A 108 -5.35 9.46 11.11
CA LYS A 108 -4.44 8.58 11.87
C LYS A 108 -5.11 7.29 12.33
N THR A 109 -6.39 7.34 12.69
CA THR A 109 -7.18 6.14 13.02
C THR A 109 -7.35 5.23 11.81
N ILE A 110 -7.67 5.80 10.64
CA ILE A 110 -7.73 5.05 9.37
C ILE A 110 -6.37 4.41 9.08
N ALA A 111 -5.28 5.18 9.14
CA ALA A 111 -3.94 4.70 8.84
C ALA A 111 -3.53 3.54 9.77
N ARG A 112 -3.80 3.65 11.07
CA ARG A 112 -3.52 2.58 12.04
C ARG A 112 -4.31 1.31 11.76
N ASN A 113 -5.60 1.44 11.47
CA ASN A 113 -6.45 0.28 11.13
C ASN A 113 -5.98 -0.38 9.83
N PHE A 114 -5.61 0.43 8.83
CA PHE A 114 -5.06 -0.06 7.57
C PHE A 114 -3.77 -0.84 7.81
N MET A 115 -2.82 -0.27 8.56
CA MET A 115 -1.54 -0.92 8.86
C MET A 115 -1.70 -2.19 9.69
N ALA A 116 -2.65 -2.22 10.63
CA ALA A 116 -2.96 -3.43 11.41
C ALA A 116 -3.46 -4.56 10.51
N ASN A 117 -4.34 -4.25 9.55
CA ASN A 117 -4.80 -5.22 8.57
C ASN A 117 -3.69 -5.63 7.59
N LEU A 118 -2.81 -4.69 7.22
CA LEU A 118 -1.71 -4.94 6.28
C LEU A 118 -0.77 -6.01 6.80
N THR A 119 -0.45 -5.99 8.10
CA THR A 119 0.37 -7.03 8.74
C THR A 119 -0.25 -8.43 8.57
N GLY A 120 -1.56 -8.56 8.76
CA GLY A 120 -2.26 -9.84 8.57
C GLY A 120 -2.29 -10.29 7.11
N VAL A 121 -2.49 -9.36 6.19
CA VAL A 121 -2.50 -9.63 4.74
C VAL A 121 -1.11 -10.03 4.24
N PHE A 122 -0.04 -9.35 4.67
CA PHE A 122 1.32 -9.72 4.30
C PHE A 122 1.71 -11.11 4.81
N ALA A 123 1.30 -11.47 6.02
CA ALA A 123 1.49 -12.83 6.54
C ALA A 123 0.72 -13.87 5.71
N LEU A 124 -0.52 -13.57 5.29
CA LEU A 124 -1.36 -14.49 4.50
C LEU A 124 -0.80 -14.73 3.10
N TYR A 125 -0.25 -13.71 2.46
CA TYR A 125 0.30 -13.79 1.09
C TYR A 125 1.80 -14.05 1.06
N GLU A 126 2.43 -14.33 2.22
CA GLU A 126 3.88 -14.51 2.35
C GLU A 126 4.66 -13.35 1.69
N ALA A 127 4.09 -12.14 1.75
CA ALA A 127 4.62 -10.98 1.04
C ALA A 127 5.78 -10.29 1.79
N GLY A 128 6.12 -10.82 2.96
CA GLY A 128 7.10 -10.27 3.89
C GLY A 128 6.50 -9.97 5.26
N PHE A 129 7.29 -9.36 6.14
CA PHE A 129 6.84 -8.91 7.45
C PHE A 129 7.33 -7.49 7.75
N ILE A 130 6.51 -6.74 8.50
CA ILE A 130 6.84 -5.39 8.92
C ILE A 130 7.83 -5.47 10.09
N LYS A 131 9.10 -5.12 9.84
CA LYS A 131 10.21 -5.22 10.80
C LYS A 131 10.22 -4.10 11.82
N THR A 132 9.83 -2.89 11.42
CA THR A 132 9.80 -1.71 12.30
C THR A 132 8.37 -1.23 12.53
N PRO A 133 8.01 -0.78 13.75
CA PRO A 133 6.70 -0.19 14.01
C PRO A 133 6.44 1.01 13.08
N PRO A 134 5.25 1.11 12.45
CA PRO A 134 4.94 2.22 11.57
C PRO A 134 5.02 3.57 12.30
N ARG A 135 5.83 4.49 11.75
CA ARG A 135 5.98 5.86 12.25
C ARG A 135 5.08 6.80 11.48
N TYR A 136 4.25 7.55 12.19
CA TYR A 136 3.28 8.47 11.61
C TYR A 136 3.72 9.93 11.80
N VAL A 137 3.88 10.68 10.70
CA VAL A 137 4.32 12.07 10.71
C VAL A 137 3.32 12.93 9.91
N PRO A 138 2.68 13.92 10.55
CA PRO A 138 1.86 14.89 9.81
C PRO A 138 2.73 15.68 8.83
N ARG A 139 2.24 15.84 7.59
CA ARG A 139 2.90 16.62 6.55
C ARG A 139 1.94 17.67 6.01
N ALA A 140 2.49 18.77 5.53
CA ALA A 140 1.78 19.75 4.73
C ALA A 140 2.19 19.57 3.27
N ASN A 141 1.22 19.57 2.35
CA ASN A 141 1.52 19.56 0.93
C ASN A 141 1.74 21.01 0.45
N LEU A 142 2.97 21.37 0.08
CA LEU A 142 3.30 22.71 -0.41
C LEU A 142 2.52 23.11 -1.67
N HIS A 143 2.01 22.14 -2.43
CA HIS A 143 1.26 22.37 -3.66
C HIS A 143 -0.25 22.42 -3.47
N ASN A 144 -0.77 22.02 -2.30
CA ASN A 144 -2.19 22.14 -1.99
C ASN A 144 -2.43 22.49 -0.52
N PRO A 145 -2.83 23.74 -0.21
CA PRO A 145 -3.05 24.19 1.15
C PRO A 145 -4.27 23.55 1.83
N LYS A 146 -5.13 22.85 1.09
CA LYS A 146 -6.33 22.19 1.59
C LYS A 146 -6.21 20.66 1.64
N LEU A 147 -4.99 20.13 1.58
CA LEU A 147 -4.75 18.69 1.70
C LEU A 147 -4.08 18.40 3.05
N ILE A 148 -4.72 17.54 3.83
CA ILE A 148 -4.20 16.99 5.07
C ILE A 148 -3.50 15.69 4.73
N THR A 149 -2.20 15.60 5.04
CA THR A 149 -1.37 14.43 4.74
C THR A 149 -0.79 13.84 6.01
N LEU A 150 -0.85 12.52 6.12
CA LEU A 150 -0.16 11.73 7.13
C LEU A 150 0.82 10.78 6.43
N GLU A 151 2.11 10.99 6.65
CA GLU A 151 3.17 10.09 6.21
C GLU A 151 3.29 8.92 7.20
N CYS A 152 3.40 7.70 6.67
CA CYS A 152 3.58 6.47 7.41
C CYS A 152 4.82 5.75 6.86
N THR A 153 5.90 5.71 7.64
CA THR A 153 7.17 5.07 7.27
C THR A 153 7.39 3.80 8.07
N PHE A 154 7.79 2.71 7.41
CA PHE A 154 8.14 1.44 8.05
C PHE A 154 9.12 0.64 7.17
N THR A 155 9.75 -0.38 7.75
CA THR A 155 10.65 -1.31 7.06
C THR A 155 9.90 -2.60 6.81
N LEU A 156 9.83 -3.02 5.56
CA LEU A 156 9.32 -4.32 5.13
C LEU A 156 10.50 -5.25 4.85
N THR A 157 10.54 -6.41 5.49
CA THR A 157 11.50 -7.46 5.16
C THR A 157 10.83 -8.49 4.26
N THR A 158 11.41 -8.73 3.09
CA THR A 158 10.95 -9.72 2.11
C THR A 158 11.99 -10.82 1.94
N GLU A 159 11.60 -12.03 1.56
CA GLU A 159 12.55 -13.12 1.33
C GLU A 159 13.13 -13.07 -0.10
N LEU A 160 14.47 -13.16 -0.18
CA LEU A 160 15.28 -13.36 -1.38
C LEU A 160 15.41 -14.87 -1.63
N GLU A 161 14.70 -15.40 -2.62
CA GLU A 161 14.97 -16.75 -3.11
C GLU A 161 16.26 -16.74 -3.94
N CYS A 162 17.36 -17.20 -3.35
CA CYS A 162 18.50 -17.72 -4.12
C CYS A 162 18.36 -19.24 -4.22
N VAL A 163 17.66 -19.72 -5.26
CA VAL A 163 17.78 -21.11 -5.69
C VAL A 163 18.42 -21.09 -7.09
N PRO A 164 19.64 -21.66 -7.26
CA PRO A 164 20.25 -21.78 -8.58
C PRO A 164 19.29 -22.55 -9.50
N GLU A 165 19.29 -22.19 -10.79
CA GLU A 165 18.28 -22.63 -11.76
C GLU A 165 18.11 -24.17 -11.85
N VAL A 166 19.14 -24.91 -11.45
CA VAL A 166 19.17 -26.38 -11.35
C VAL A 166 18.27 -26.97 -10.27
N ASP A 167 17.91 -26.20 -9.24
CA ASP A 167 17.11 -26.64 -8.09
C ASP A 167 15.70 -26.00 -8.06
N LYS A 168 15.34 -25.22 -9.09
CA LYS A 168 13.99 -24.66 -9.22
C LYS A 168 12.98 -25.76 -9.55
N MET A 169 11.87 -25.82 -8.80
CA MET A 169 10.76 -26.72 -9.13
C MET A 169 10.17 -26.33 -10.48
N ASP A 170 9.91 -27.34 -11.33
CA ASP A 170 9.29 -27.17 -12.63
C ASP A 170 7.82 -26.72 -12.45
N LEU A 171 7.60 -25.42 -12.58
CA LEU A 171 6.29 -24.79 -12.45
C LEU A 171 5.29 -25.20 -13.54
N SER A 172 5.74 -25.89 -14.60
CA SER A 172 4.85 -26.48 -15.61
C SER A 172 4.08 -27.70 -15.09
N LEU A 173 4.50 -28.27 -13.94
CA LEU A 173 3.84 -29.39 -13.27
C LEU A 173 2.71 -28.93 -12.32
N PHE A 174 2.62 -27.63 -12.01
CA PHE A 174 1.55 -27.08 -11.19
C PHE A 174 0.33 -26.70 -12.06
N PRO A 175 -0.90 -27.00 -11.62
CA PRO A 175 -2.09 -26.67 -12.38
C PRO A 175 -2.22 -25.16 -12.57
N GLN A 176 -2.36 -24.71 -13.82
CA GLN A 176 -2.37 -23.29 -14.22
C GLN A 176 -3.52 -22.44 -13.64
N ALA A 177 -4.50 -23.06 -12.99
CA ALA A 177 -5.56 -22.39 -12.28
C ALA A 177 -5.99 -23.23 -11.07
N VAL A 178 -6.06 -22.59 -9.90
CA VAL A 178 -6.70 -23.16 -8.71
C VAL A 178 -8.17 -23.40 -9.07
N SER A 179 -8.57 -24.67 -9.09
CA SER A 179 -9.97 -25.00 -9.38
C SER A 179 -10.81 -24.64 -8.15
N LYS A 180 -12.10 -24.31 -8.34
CA LYS A 180 -13.03 -24.08 -7.22
C LYS A 180 -13.05 -25.24 -6.21
N VAL A 181 -12.72 -26.46 -6.65
CA VAL A 181 -12.65 -27.66 -5.83
C VAL A 181 -11.51 -27.61 -4.81
N ASP A 182 -10.39 -26.95 -5.15
CA ASP A 182 -9.23 -26.83 -4.26
C ASP A 182 -9.51 -25.88 -3.08
N ILE A 183 -10.38 -24.88 -3.30
CA ILE A 183 -10.84 -23.93 -2.27
C ILE A 183 -11.82 -24.59 -1.29
N GLU A 184 -12.64 -25.54 -1.75
CA GLU A 184 -13.68 -26.18 -0.95
C GLU A 184 -13.14 -27.24 0.02
N ASN A 185 -12.00 -27.86 -0.29
CA ASN A 185 -11.39 -28.90 0.55
C ASN A 185 -10.57 -28.35 1.74
N TRP A 186 -10.37 -27.03 1.85
CA TRP A 186 -9.59 -26.44 2.94
C TRP A 186 -10.37 -26.27 4.26
N LYS A 187 -11.66 -26.63 4.28
CA LYS A 187 -12.53 -26.55 5.47
C LYS A 187 -12.70 -27.87 6.24
N ALA A 188 -11.74 -28.79 6.15
CA ALA A 188 -11.71 -30.01 6.97
C ALA A 188 -10.69 -29.91 8.11
#